data_AF-A0A847MTC7-F1
#
_entry.id   AF-A0A847MTC7-F1
#
_cell.length_a   1.000
_cell.length_b   1.000
_cell.length_c   1.000
_cell.angle_alpha   90.00
_cell.angle_beta   90.00
_cell.angle_gamma   90.00
#
_symmetry.space_group_name_H-M   'P 1'
#
loop_
_entity.id
_entity.type
_entity.pdbx_description
1 polymer ?
#
loop_
_entity_poly.entity_id
_entity_poly.type
_entity_poly.pdbx_seq_one_letter_code
_entity_poly.pdbx_strand_id
1 'polypeptide(L)'
;MGVITWGDPDLAAQASARLNRDEPFIAVLVDGAITRRAGSGIEEAADVEIGSVSKALTGLLLHDSIDRGEVTMATRLGDLLDLGSGPVGDVTLASLATHTSGLPRLAPAADTLRKTWRLLRHAENPYGESLDQLLHQVRDIVP
;
A
#
# COMPACT_ATOMS: atom_id res chain seq x y z
N MET A 1 23.76 22.85 -10.98
CA MET A 1 24.14 21.93 -9.88
C MET A 1 24.16 20.53 -10.45
N GLY A 2 25.20 19.75 -10.19
CA GLY A 2 25.31 18.38 -10.73
C GLY A 2 24.27 17.45 -10.10
N VAL A 3 23.78 16.47 -10.88
CA VAL A 3 22.89 15.43 -10.38
C VAL A 3 23.70 14.49 -9.47
N ILE A 4 23.24 14.28 -8.24
CA ILE A 4 23.85 13.34 -7.30
C ILE A 4 23.64 11.93 -7.87
N THR A 5 24.70 11.14 -7.98
CA THR A 5 24.65 9.72 -8.41
C THR A 5 25.52 8.88 -7.49
N TRP A 6 25.09 7.65 -7.21
CA TRP A 6 25.78 6.76 -6.30
C TRP A 6 25.47 5.28 -6.61
N GLY A 7 26.30 4.40 -6.05
CA GLY A 7 26.12 2.95 -6.15
C GLY A 7 26.64 2.35 -7.46
N ASP A 8 26.00 1.27 -7.88
CA ASP A 8 26.41 0.45 -9.01
C ASP A 8 26.08 1.13 -10.36
N PRO A 9 27.09 1.43 -11.21
CA PRO A 9 26.90 2.20 -12.44
C PRO A 9 26.11 1.44 -13.51
N ASP A 10 26.23 0.12 -13.59
CA ASP A 10 25.48 -0.69 -14.56
C ASP A 10 24.01 -0.76 -14.16
N LEU A 11 23.72 -0.90 -12.86
CA LEU A 11 22.35 -0.84 -12.35
C LEU A 11 21.74 0.55 -12.55
N ALA A 12 22.51 1.62 -12.32
CA ALA A 12 22.07 2.99 -12.58
C ALA A 12 21.70 3.19 -14.05
N ALA A 13 22.58 2.79 -14.98
CA ALA A 13 22.34 2.91 -16.41
C ALA A 13 21.11 2.08 -16.84
N GLN A 14 20.97 0.87 -16.31
CA GLN A 14 19.82 0.00 -16.53
C GLN A 14 18.50 0.56 -15.99
N ALA A 15 18.52 1.24 -14.85
CA ALA A 15 17.35 1.89 -14.27
C ALA A 15 16.96 3.13 -15.09
N SER A 16 17.92 4.02 -15.39
CA SER A 16 17.70 5.22 -16.22
C SER A 16 17.11 4.88 -17.58
N ALA A 17 17.64 3.83 -18.25
CA ALA A 17 17.14 3.39 -19.56
C ALA A 17 15.68 2.88 -19.52
N ARG A 18 15.19 2.41 -18.36
CA ARG A 18 13.81 1.91 -18.20
C ARG A 18 12.84 2.97 -17.74
N LEU A 19 13.29 3.91 -16.90
CA LEU A 19 12.46 4.96 -16.32
C LEU A 19 12.17 6.10 -17.31
N ASN A 20 12.91 6.17 -18.44
CA ASN A 20 12.67 7.10 -19.55
C ASN A 20 12.56 8.60 -19.17
N ARG A 21 13.06 9.00 -17.98
CA ARG A 21 12.97 10.38 -17.45
C ARG A 21 14.16 10.68 -16.52
N ASP A 22 14.51 11.96 -16.37
CA ASP A 22 15.49 12.49 -15.42
C ASP A 22 14.96 12.54 -13.97
N GLU A 23 13.99 11.68 -13.63
CA GLU A 23 13.39 11.68 -12.29
C GLU A 23 14.34 11.04 -11.27
N PRO A 24 14.38 11.56 -10.03
CA PRO A 24 15.15 10.93 -8.97
C PRO A 24 14.71 9.49 -8.74
N PHE A 25 15.67 8.58 -8.57
CA PHE A 25 15.37 7.18 -8.34
C PHE A 25 16.36 6.52 -7.38
N ILE A 26 15.88 5.47 -6.75
CA ILE A 26 16.67 4.45 -6.04
C ILE A 26 16.32 3.10 -6.66
N ALA A 27 17.33 2.34 -7.07
CA ALA A 27 17.19 1.00 -7.58
C ALA A 27 17.95 0.03 -6.67
N VAL A 28 17.29 -1.05 -6.26
CA VAL A 28 17.89 -2.14 -5.49
C VAL A 28 17.62 -3.45 -6.21
N LEU A 29 18.68 -4.19 -6.53
CA LEU A 29 18.61 -5.54 -7.09
C LEU A 29 19.10 -6.53 -6.04
N VAL A 30 18.23 -7.46 -5.66
CA VAL A 30 18.56 -8.57 -4.77
C VAL A 30 18.52 -9.86 -5.57
N ASP A 31 19.66 -10.54 -5.66
CA ASP A 31 19.81 -11.84 -6.31
C ASP A 31 20.50 -12.80 -5.34
N GLY A 32 19.70 -13.60 -4.63
CA GLY A 32 20.17 -14.43 -3.53
C GLY A 32 20.86 -13.60 -2.45
N ALA A 33 22.17 -13.80 -2.29
CA ALA A 33 22.99 -13.05 -1.34
C ALA A 33 23.55 -11.74 -1.91
N ILE A 34 23.46 -11.52 -3.22
CA ILE A 34 24.01 -10.34 -3.88
C ILE A 34 22.98 -9.22 -3.79
N THR A 35 23.37 -8.09 -3.21
CA THR A 35 22.57 -6.86 -3.21
C THR A 35 23.35 -5.76 -3.92
N ARG A 36 22.80 -5.25 -5.02
CA ARG A 36 23.33 -4.09 -5.75
C ARG A 36 22.36 -2.94 -5.57
N ARG A 37 22.88 -1.74 -5.34
CA ARG A 37 22.08 -0.52 -5.14
C ARG A 37 22.63 0.59 -6.01
N ALA A 38 21.76 1.44 -6.52
CA ALA A 38 22.14 2.63 -7.28
C ALA A 38 21.07 3.71 -7.15
N GLY A 39 21.46 4.97 -7.30
CA GLY A 39 20.51 6.07 -7.33
C GLY A 39 21.02 7.28 -8.08
N SER A 40 20.05 8.11 -8.49
CA SER A 40 20.28 9.37 -9.20
C SER A 40 19.29 10.41 -8.70
N GLY A 41 19.73 11.65 -8.49
CA GLY A 41 18.86 12.77 -8.10
C GLY A 41 18.30 12.71 -6.68
N ILE A 42 18.69 11.72 -5.88
CA ILE A 42 18.25 11.50 -4.49
C ILE A 42 19.41 10.93 -3.66
N GLU A 43 19.48 11.30 -2.39
CA GLU A 43 20.50 10.79 -1.46
C GLU A 43 20.26 9.30 -1.14
N GLU A 44 21.33 8.53 -0.93
CA GLU A 44 21.23 7.08 -0.65
C GLU A 44 20.43 6.76 0.63
N ALA A 45 20.48 7.65 1.61
CA ALA A 45 19.80 7.51 2.89
C ALA A 45 18.43 8.21 2.94
N ALA A 46 17.91 8.67 1.81
CA ALA A 46 16.62 9.34 1.78
C ALA A 46 15.48 8.35 2.05
N ASP A 47 14.50 8.78 2.83
CA ASP A 47 13.25 8.06 2.98
C ASP A 47 12.38 8.23 1.73
N VAL A 48 11.75 7.14 1.29
CA VAL A 48 10.85 7.12 0.13
C VAL A 48 9.53 6.43 0.48
N GLU A 49 8.43 6.93 -0.09
CA GLU A 49 7.14 6.25 0.02
C GLU A 49 7.13 5.02 -0.89
N ILE A 50 6.87 3.84 -0.30
CA ILE A 50 6.79 2.56 -1.05
C ILE A 50 5.38 2.24 -1.56
N GLY A 51 4.39 3.06 -1.19
CA GLY A 51 3.00 2.95 -1.62
C GLY A 51 2.41 1.55 -1.42
N SER A 52 1.86 0.99 -2.49
CA SER A 52 1.16 -0.32 -2.42
C SER A 52 2.06 -1.52 -2.13
N VAL A 53 3.40 -1.37 -2.16
CA VAL A 53 4.32 -2.43 -1.69
C VAL A 53 4.03 -2.78 -0.22
N SER A 54 3.56 -1.83 0.59
CA SER A 54 3.19 -2.05 2.00
C SER A 54 2.12 -3.15 2.20
N LYS A 55 1.26 -3.42 1.20
CA LYS A 55 0.24 -4.48 1.30
C LYS A 55 0.85 -5.87 1.47
N ALA A 56 2.04 -6.10 0.88
CA ALA A 56 2.74 -7.37 1.05
C ALA A 56 3.15 -7.57 2.51
N LEU A 57 3.58 -6.51 3.20
CA LEU A 57 3.90 -6.56 4.64
C LEU A 57 2.64 -6.87 5.46
N THR A 58 1.50 -6.24 5.17
CA THR A 58 0.22 -6.57 5.80
C THR A 58 -0.20 -8.02 5.54
N GLY A 59 0.04 -8.53 4.33
CA GLY A 59 -0.20 -9.94 4.00
C GLY A 59 0.67 -10.91 4.80
N LEU A 60 1.94 -10.57 5.05
CA LEU A 60 2.82 -11.35 5.93
C LEU A 60 2.33 -11.37 7.38
N LEU A 61 1.84 -10.23 7.89
CA LEU A 61 1.25 -10.16 9.23
C LEU A 61 -0.05 -10.97 9.34
N LEU A 62 -0.88 -10.97 8.29
CA LEU A 62 -2.06 -11.84 8.23
C LEU A 62 -1.67 -13.32 8.28
N HIS A 63 -0.64 -13.72 7.53
CA HIS A 63 -0.13 -15.09 7.56
C HIS A 63 0.38 -15.48 8.94
N ASP A 64 1.17 -14.61 9.58
CA ASP A 64 1.65 -14.82 10.95
C ASP A 64 0.51 -14.96 11.96
N SER A 65 -0.54 -14.12 11.88
CA SER A 65 -1.73 -14.26 12.74
C SER A 65 -2.50 -15.57 12.52
N ILE A 66 -2.50 -16.10 11.29
CA ILE A 66 -3.07 -17.43 11.00
C ILE A 66 -2.24 -18.53 11.66
N ASP A 67 -0.91 -18.47 11.54
CA ASP A 67 -0.01 -19.47 12.15
C ASP A 67 -0.09 -19.45 13.68
N ARG A 68 -0.31 -18.28 14.27
CA ARG A 68 -0.57 -18.11 15.71
C ARG A 68 -1.98 -18.53 16.14
N GLY A 69 -2.85 -18.91 15.20
CA GLY A 69 -4.22 -19.35 15.47
C GLY A 69 -5.18 -18.23 15.92
N GLU A 70 -4.85 -16.97 15.65
CA GLU A 70 -5.67 -15.82 16.04
C GLU A 70 -6.85 -15.63 15.09
N VAL A 71 -6.64 -15.90 13.80
CA VAL A 71 -7.64 -15.77 12.73
C VAL A 71 -7.47 -16.87 11.68
N THR A 72 -8.43 -16.97 10.76
CA THR A 72 -8.34 -17.79 9.55
C THR A 72 -8.68 -16.93 8.33
N MET A 73 -8.39 -17.42 7.13
CA MET A 73 -8.83 -16.77 5.89
C MET A 73 -10.36 -16.62 5.79
N ALA A 74 -11.13 -17.46 6.50
CA ALA A 74 -12.58 -17.40 6.57
C ALA A 74 -13.12 -16.51 7.70
N THR A 75 -12.26 -15.99 8.58
CA THR A 75 -12.67 -15.05 9.64
C THR A 75 -13.34 -13.84 8.99
N ARG A 76 -14.50 -13.46 9.52
CA ARG A 76 -15.30 -12.35 8.99
C ARG A 76 -14.97 -11.08 9.73
N LEU A 77 -15.12 -9.94 9.06
CA LEU A 77 -14.87 -8.63 9.67
C LEU A 77 -15.74 -8.38 10.91
N GLY A 78 -17.00 -8.81 10.88
CA GLY A 78 -17.92 -8.65 12.02
C GLY A 78 -17.54 -9.48 13.25
N ASP A 79 -16.67 -10.49 13.09
CA ASP A 79 -16.12 -11.25 14.22
C ASP A 79 -14.99 -10.46 14.93
N LEU A 80 -14.41 -9.43 14.27
CA LEU A 80 -13.24 -8.67 14.74
C LEU A 80 -13.54 -7.20 15.07
N LEU A 81 -14.56 -6.60 14.45
CA LEU A 81 -14.86 -5.17 14.51
C LEU A 81 -16.35 -4.93 14.80
N ASP A 82 -16.65 -3.86 15.55
CA ASP A 82 -18.04 -3.44 15.82
C ASP A 82 -18.66 -2.69 14.63
N LEU A 83 -19.04 -3.47 13.62
CA LEU A 83 -19.61 -3.02 12.35
C LEU A 83 -21.15 -2.93 12.38
N GLY A 84 -21.80 -3.20 13.51
CA GLY A 84 -23.26 -3.27 13.60
C GLY A 84 -23.86 -4.38 12.72
N SER A 85 -25.15 -4.27 12.41
CA SER A 85 -25.88 -5.21 11.56
C SER A 85 -25.86 -4.74 10.10
N GLY A 86 -24.92 -5.26 9.29
CA GLY A 86 -24.79 -4.94 7.87
C GLY A 86 -23.98 -5.99 7.10
N PRO A 87 -24.13 -6.07 5.76
CA PRO A 87 -23.49 -7.09 4.92
C PRO A 87 -21.96 -7.00 4.91
N VAL A 88 -21.38 -5.84 5.25
CA VAL A 88 -19.94 -5.67 5.44
C VAL A 88 -19.38 -6.61 6.53
N GLY A 89 -20.21 -6.99 7.51
CA GLY A 89 -19.81 -7.90 8.57
C GLY A 89 -19.42 -9.30 8.06
N ASP A 90 -19.97 -9.72 6.91
CA ASP A 90 -19.71 -11.03 6.31
C ASP A 90 -18.47 -11.05 5.39
N VAL A 91 -17.83 -9.90 5.15
CA VAL A 91 -16.58 -9.82 4.38
C VAL A 91 -15.49 -10.62 5.09
N THR A 92 -14.83 -11.52 4.37
CA THR A 92 -13.76 -12.37 4.91
C THR A 92 -12.38 -11.72 4.77
N LEU A 93 -11.45 -12.12 5.64
CA LEU A 93 -10.04 -11.71 5.49
C LEU A 93 -9.45 -12.15 4.14
N ALA A 94 -9.89 -13.30 3.60
CA ALA A 94 -9.50 -13.74 2.27
C ALA A 94 -9.87 -12.72 1.19
N SER A 95 -11.13 -12.27 1.16
CA SER A 95 -11.59 -11.39 0.10
C SER A 95 -10.97 -9.99 0.17
N LEU A 96 -10.59 -9.54 1.38
CA LEU A 96 -9.78 -8.32 1.56
C LEU A 96 -8.37 -8.50 1.02
N ALA A 97 -7.69 -9.58 1.40
CA ALA A 97 -6.31 -9.86 0.98
C ALA A 97 -6.18 -10.04 -0.54
N THR A 98 -7.24 -10.54 -1.21
CA THR A 98 -7.25 -10.75 -2.66
C THR A 98 -7.99 -9.68 -3.45
N HIS A 99 -8.42 -8.58 -2.82
CA HIS A 99 -9.18 -7.51 -3.46
C HIS A 99 -10.47 -7.97 -4.16
N THR A 100 -11.14 -8.98 -3.62
CA THR A 100 -12.41 -9.53 -4.11
C THR A 100 -13.57 -9.31 -3.14
N SER A 101 -13.39 -8.47 -2.13
CA SER A 101 -14.42 -8.17 -1.13
C SER A 101 -15.60 -7.38 -1.68
N GLY A 102 -15.42 -6.66 -2.80
CA GLY A 102 -16.43 -5.77 -3.36
C GLY A 102 -16.54 -4.40 -2.67
N LEU A 103 -15.77 -4.19 -1.59
CA LEU A 103 -15.67 -2.89 -0.95
C LEU A 103 -15.07 -1.83 -1.88
N PRO A 104 -15.56 -0.57 -1.82
CA PRO A 104 -15.00 0.50 -2.62
C PRO A 104 -13.56 0.81 -2.21
N ARG A 105 -12.72 1.16 -3.18
CA ARG A 105 -11.28 1.45 -2.97
C ARG A 105 -11.03 2.55 -1.94
N LEU A 106 -11.93 3.53 -1.88
CA LEU A 106 -11.95 4.57 -0.88
C LEU A 106 -13.35 4.54 -0.25
N ALA A 107 -13.43 4.77 1.05
CA ALA A 107 -14.72 4.90 1.71
C ALA A 107 -15.56 5.94 0.96
N PRO A 108 -16.83 5.64 0.64
CA PRO A 108 -17.71 6.53 -0.11
C PRO A 108 -18.07 7.72 0.77
N ALA A 109 -17.17 8.69 0.83
CA ALA A 109 -17.41 9.99 1.41
C ALA A 109 -17.72 10.99 0.29
N ALA A 110 -18.42 12.07 0.63
CA ALA A 110 -18.68 13.20 -0.27
C ALA A 110 -17.42 13.78 -0.94
N ASP A 111 -16.23 13.44 -0.42
CA ASP A 111 -14.93 13.97 -0.84
C ASP A 111 -14.03 12.98 -1.60
N THR A 112 -14.53 11.78 -1.93
CA THR A 112 -13.73 10.70 -2.58
C THR A 112 -13.06 11.14 -3.88
N LEU A 113 -13.77 11.95 -4.69
CA LEU A 113 -13.24 12.53 -5.92
C LEU A 113 -12.13 13.55 -5.63
N ARG A 114 -12.30 14.40 -4.61
CA ARG A 114 -11.29 15.39 -4.19
C ARG A 114 -10.04 14.72 -3.65
N LYS A 115 -10.20 13.66 -2.85
CA LYS A 115 -9.09 12.85 -2.29
C LYS A 115 -8.31 12.13 -3.38
N THR A 116 -9.02 11.52 -4.34
CA THR A 116 -8.37 10.90 -5.50
C THR A 116 -7.61 11.94 -6.33
N TRP A 117 -8.18 13.14 -6.51
CA TRP A 117 -7.52 14.22 -7.24
C TRP A 117 -6.30 14.78 -6.50
N ARG A 118 -6.37 14.97 -5.18
CA ARG A 118 -5.23 15.37 -4.33
C ARG A 118 -4.11 14.33 -4.33
N LEU A 119 -4.44 13.05 -4.24
CA LEU A 119 -3.46 11.97 -4.38
C LEU A 119 -2.76 12.06 -5.75
N LEU A 120 -3.53 12.18 -6.84
CA LEU A 120 -2.98 12.20 -8.20
C LEU A 120 -2.18 13.47 -8.53
N ARG A 121 -2.56 14.62 -7.96
CA ARG A 121 -1.95 15.94 -8.27
C ARG A 121 -0.86 16.37 -7.31
N HIS A 122 -0.97 15.97 -6.04
CA HIS A 122 -0.15 16.50 -4.95
C HIS A 122 0.53 15.40 -4.12
N ALA A 123 0.34 14.13 -4.47
CA ALA A 123 0.81 12.98 -3.70
C ALA A 123 0.39 13.04 -2.21
N GLU A 124 -0.71 13.74 -1.93
CA GLU A 124 -1.19 13.89 -0.56
C GLU A 124 -1.91 12.62 -0.13
N ASN A 125 -1.66 12.21 1.11
CA ASN A 125 -2.26 11.03 1.70
C ASN A 125 -3.82 11.18 1.74
N PRO A 126 -4.57 10.35 0.99
CA PRO A 126 -6.03 10.42 0.97
C PRO A 126 -6.68 9.75 2.20
N TYR A 127 -5.89 9.00 2.98
CA TYR A 127 -6.31 8.28 4.19
C TYR A 127 -6.06 9.16 5.41
N GLY A 128 -7.11 9.86 5.85
CA GLY A 128 -7.06 10.77 7.00
C GLY A 128 -8.13 10.52 8.04
N GLU A 129 -8.99 9.53 7.79
CA GLU A 129 -10.06 9.11 8.69
C GLU A 129 -9.51 8.39 9.92
N SER A 130 -10.14 8.66 11.08
CA SER A 130 -9.96 7.82 12.26
C SER A 130 -10.64 6.45 12.07
N LEU A 131 -10.30 5.48 12.93
CA LEU A 131 -10.95 4.18 12.94
C LEU A 131 -12.48 4.31 13.10
N ASP A 132 -12.96 5.15 14.02
CA ASP A 132 -14.39 5.37 14.23
C ASP A 132 -15.08 5.92 12.98
N GLN A 133 -14.43 6.84 12.26
CA GLN A 133 -14.95 7.39 11.01
C GLN A 133 -15.04 6.31 9.93
N LEU A 134 -14.03 5.45 9.81
CA LEU A 134 -14.04 4.33 8.87
C LEU A 134 -15.15 3.33 9.21
N LEU A 135 -15.26 2.92 10.48
CA LEU A 135 -16.31 2.00 10.94
C LEU A 135 -17.72 2.56 10.67
N HIS A 136 -17.91 3.87 10.87
CA HIS A 136 -19.17 4.51 10.56
C HIS A 136 -19.48 4.52 9.05
N GLN A 137 -18.47 4.82 8.21
CA GLN A 137 -18.64 4.89 6.76
C GLN A 137 -18.95 3.54 6.10
N VAL A 138 -18.44 2.44 6.66
CA VAL A 138 -18.59 1.11 6.05
C VAL A 138 -19.87 0.37 6.45
N ARG A 139 -20.57 0.84 7.50
CA ARG A 139 -21.78 0.19 8.05
C ARG A 139 -22.87 -0.07 7.01
N ASP A 140 -23.08 0.90 6.12
CA ASP A 140 -24.16 0.85 5.13
C ASP A 140 -23.67 0.43 3.72
N ILE A 141 -22.40 0.02 3.60
CA ILE A 141 -21.85 -0.45 2.31
C ILE A 141 -22.31 -1.88 2.05
N VAL A 142 -22.86 -2.08 0.86
CA VAL A 142 -23.10 -3.42 0.30
C VAL A 142 -21.86 -3.81 -0.51
N PRO A 143 -21.11 -4.85 -0.10
CA PRO A 143 -19.97 -5.35 -0.85
C PRO A 143 -20.39 -6.01 -2.17
#